data_AF-A0A3C1WXM8-F1
#
_entry.id   AF-A0A3C1WXM8-F1
#
_cell.length_a   1.000
_cell.length_b   1.000
_cell.length_c   1.000
_cell.angle_alpha   90.00
_cell.angle_beta   90.00
_cell.angle_gamma   90.00
#
_symmetry.space_group_name_H-M   'P 1'
#
loop_
_entity.id
_entity.type
_entity.pdbx_description
1 polymer ?
#
loop_
_entity_poly.entity_id
_entity_poly.type
_entity_poly.pdbx_seq_one_letter_code
_entity_poly.pdbx_strand_id
1 'polypeptide(L)'
;MENILILGSTGSIGCNALQVIKLHKEKYKVFALTANKNVDLLTEQCLEFEPRYAVALNDDANQKLKKNLFLSNSKTIVLESVESLDWLASHIDTSTVISA
;
A
#
# COMPACT_ATOMS: atom_id res chain seq x y z
N MET A 1 -6.75 -5.69 16.15
CA MET A 1 -6.37 -4.63 15.20
C MET A 1 -6.34 -5.28 13.85
N GLU A 2 -7.17 -4.80 12.93
CA GLU A 2 -7.38 -5.40 11.62
C GLU A 2 -6.32 -4.87 10.66
N ASN A 3 -5.60 -5.78 10.02
CA ASN A 3 -4.56 -5.46 9.05
C ASN A 3 -5.17 -5.43 7.65
N ILE A 4 -5.18 -4.25 7.03
CA ILE A 4 -5.86 -3.99 5.78
C ILE A 4 -4.86 -3.96 4.62
N LEU A 5 -5.09 -4.81 3.62
CA LEU A 5 -4.50 -4.70 2.30
C LEU A 5 -5.45 -3.91 1.39
N ILE A 6 -4.93 -2.89 0.70
CA ILE A 6 -5.70 -2.14 -0.31
C ILE A 6 -5.12 -2.39 -1.69
N LEU A 7 -5.88 -3.11 -2.51
CA LEU A 7 -5.62 -3.27 -3.93
C LEU A 7 -6.12 -2.02 -4.64
N GLY A 8 -5.25 -1.22 -5.27
CA GLY A 8 -5.68 0.04 -5.92
C GLY A 8 -5.87 1.24 -4.98
N SER A 9 -4.93 1.47 -4.04
CA SER A 9 -5.02 2.52 -3.01
C SER A 9 -5.09 3.95 -3.55
N THR A 10 -4.61 4.19 -4.77
CA THR A 10 -4.62 5.51 -5.42
C THR A 10 -5.90 5.78 -6.22
N GLY A 11 -6.81 4.81 -6.33
CA GLY A 11 -8.13 4.98 -6.92
C GLY A 11 -9.12 5.63 -5.94
N SER A 12 -10.30 6.02 -6.42
CA SER A 12 -11.31 6.70 -5.58
C SER A 12 -11.73 5.85 -4.37
N ILE A 13 -11.95 4.55 -4.56
CA ILE A 13 -12.33 3.64 -3.47
C ILE A 13 -11.18 3.48 -2.48
N GLY A 14 -9.95 3.29 -2.97
CA GLY A 14 -8.75 3.16 -2.14
C GLY A 14 -8.47 4.40 -1.30
N CYS A 15 -8.57 5.59 -1.89
CA CYS A 15 -8.42 6.86 -1.18
C CYS A 15 -9.50 7.04 -0.10
N ASN A 16 -10.76 6.74 -0.42
CA ASN A 16 -11.85 6.82 0.56
C ASN A 16 -11.67 5.81 1.70
N ALA A 17 -11.22 4.60 1.40
CA ALA A 17 -10.91 3.59 2.41
C ALA A 17 -9.80 4.06 3.36
N LEU A 18 -8.73 4.67 2.83
CA LEU A 18 -7.67 5.26 3.62
C LEU A 18 -8.15 6.41 4.51
N GLN A 19 -9.09 7.23 4.05
CA GLN A 19 -9.71 8.27 4.87
C GLN A 19 -10.46 7.68 6.08
N VAL A 20 -11.20 6.58 5.87
CA VAL A 20 -11.87 5.87 6.98
C VAL A 20 -10.87 5.26 7.95
N ILE A 21 -9.81 4.62 7.45
CA ILE A 21 -8.73 4.05 8.29
C ILE A 21 -8.05 5.15 9.11
N LYS A 22 -7.82 6.33 8.52
CA LYS A 22 -7.22 7.48 9.21
C LYS A 22 -8.05 7.97 10.40
N LEU A 23 -9.38 7.86 10.32
CA LEU A 23 -10.31 8.22 11.41
C LEU A 23 -10.40 7.15 12.50
N HIS A 24 -9.94 5.92 12.24
CA HIS A 24 -10.11 4.75 13.12
C HIS A 24 -8.80 3.96 13.29
N LYS A 25 -7.68 4.65 13.53
CA LYS A 25 -6.34 4.06 13.67
C LYS A 25 -6.22 3.07 14.85
N GLU A 26 -7.12 3.13 15.82
CA GLU A 26 -7.20 2.19 16.94
C GLU A 26 -7.75 0.81 16.54
N LYS A 27 -8.48 0.75 15.42
CA LYS A 27 -9.08 -0.50 14.91
C LYS A 27 -8.33 -1.05 13.71
N TYR A 28 -7.91 -0.18 12.80
CA TYR A 28 -7.34 -0.56 11.52
C TYR A 28 -5.89 -0.13 11.38
N LYS A 29 -5.09 -1.00 10.77
CA LYS A 29 -3.73 -0.71 10.35
C LYS A 29 -3.57 -1.03 8.87
N VAL A 30 -2.95 -0.14 8.13
CA VAL A 30 -2.58 -0.44 6.74
C VAL A 30 -1.41 -1.42 6.76
N PHE A 31 -1.65 -2.63 6.26
CA PHE A 31 -0.62 -3.65 6.13
C PHE A 31 0.15 -3.48 4.83
N ALA A 32 -0.58 -3.26 3.73
CA ALA A 32 0.00 -3.11 2.41
C ALA A 32 -0.84 -2.22 1.49
N LEU A 33 -0.16 -1.48 0.63
CA LEU A 33 -0.77 -0.60 -0.38
C LEU A 33 -0.29 -0.97 -1.77
N THR A 34 -1.20 -0.98 -2.73
CA THR A 34 -0.85 -1.26 -4.11
C THR A 34 -1.44 -0.21 -5.05
N ALA A 35 -0.74 0.11 -6.13
CA ALA A 35 -1.24 0.99 -7.18
C ALA A 35 -0.76 0.52 -8.55
N ASN A 36 -1.29 1.10 -9.61
CA ASN A 36 -0.77 0.84 -10.97
C ASN A 36 0.35 1.83 -11.32
N LYS A 37 0.01 3.08 -11.64
CA LYS A 37 0.96 4.09 -12.17
C LYS A 37 1.13 5.34 -11.31
N ASN A 38 0.21 5.65 -10.40
CA ASN A 38 0.24 6.88 -9.61
C ASN A 38 1.22 6.76 -8.43
N VAL A 39 2.51 6.80 -8.74
CA VAL A 39 3.60 6.58 -7.79
C VAL A 39 3.70 7.70 -6.74
N ASP A 40 3.41 8.93 -7.12
CA ASP A 40 3.56 10.08 -6.23
C ASP A 40 2.55 9.97 -5.08
N LEU A 41 1.28 9.73 -5.41
CA LEU A 41 0.25 9.51 -4.40
C LEU A 41 0.50 8.24 -3.58
N LEU A 42 0.95 7.14 -4.21
CA LEU A 42 1.29 5.93 -3.47
C LEU A 42 2.45 6.18 -2.48
N THR A 43 3.44 6.99 -2.87
CA THR A 43 4.55 7.39 -1.99
C THR A 43 4.01 8.17 -0.79
N GLU A 44 3.18 9.20 -1.01
CA GLU A 44 2.54 9.98 0.06
C GLU A 44 1.77 9.08 1.03
N GLN A 45 0.96 8.17 0.49
CA GLN A 45 0.21 7.21 1.29
C GLN A 45 1.13 6.29 2.10
N CYS A 46 2.23 5.81 1.53
CA CYS A 46 3.19 4.98 2.25
C CYS A 46 3.90 5.74 3.39
N LEU A 47 4.19 7.03 3.20
CA LEU A 47 4.81 7.86 4.25
C LEU A 47 3.81 8.21 5.37
N GLU A 48 2.53 8.37 5.05
CA GLU A 48 1.50 8.67 6.05
C GLU A 48 1.10 7.44 6.88
N PHE A 49 0.92 6.30 6.22
CA PHE A 49 0.37 5.10 6.85
C PHE A 49 1.42 4.07 7.26
N GLU A 50 2.67 4.25 6.84
CA GLU A 50 3.81 3.37 7.11
C GLU A 50 3.48 1.87 6.95
N PRO A 51 2.96 1.45 5.78
CA PRO A 51 2.62 0.05 5.56
C PRO A 51 3.88 -0.81 5.59
N ARG A 52 3.72 -2.10 5.88
CA ARG A 52 4.84 -3.05 5.83
C ARG A 52 5.29 -3.28 4.38
N TYR A 53 4.34 -3.33 3.46
CA TYR A 53 4.59 -3.58 2.05
C TYR A 53 3.93 -2.54 1.14
N ALA A 54 4.56 -2.28 0.00
CA ALA A 54 3.93 -1.55 -1.09
C ALA A 54 4.34 -2.13 -2.44
N VAL A 55 3.49 -1.99 -3.45
CA VAL A 55 3.83 -2.37 -4.83
C VAL A 55 3.14 -1.46 -5.84
N ALA A 56 3.89 -0.99 -6.83
CA ALA A 56 3.32 -0.45 -8.05
C ALA A 56 3.38 -1.52 -9.14
N LEU A 57 2.26 -1.80 -9.81
CA LEU A 57 2.17 -2.85 -10.84
C LEU A 57 2.89 -2.48 -12.15
N ASN A 58 3.24 -1.21 -12.33
CA ASN A 58 4.06 -0.75 -13.43
C ASN A 58 5.53 -0.67 -12.97
N ASP A 59 6.44 -1.31 -13.70
CA ASP A 59 7.87 -1.41 -13.33
C ASP A 59 8.54 -0.04 -13.14
N ASP A 60 8.33 0.91 -14.04
CA ASP A 60 8.89 2.26 -13.94
C ASP A 60 8.37 2.99 -12.70
N ALA A 61 7.06 2.86 -12.43
CA ALA A 61 6.44 3.41 -11.22
C ALA A 61 6.99 2.72 -9.96
N ASN A 62 7.26 1.42 -10.00
CA ASN A 62 7.74 0.66 -8.85
C ASN A 62 9.20 1.00 -8.51
N GLN A 63 10.04 1.17 -9.53
CA GLN A 63 11.42 1.65 -9.33
C GLN A 63 11.43 3.07 -8.74
N LYS A 64 10.55 3.96 -9.22
CA LYS A 64 10.38 5.29 -8.64
C LYS A 64 9.91 5.23 -7.20
N LEU A 65 8.94 4.37 -6.88
CA LEU A 65 8.44 4.16 -5.52
C LEU A 65 9.57 3.75 -4.58
N LYS A 66 10.34 2.73 -4.97
CA LYS A 66 11.50 2.22 -4.21
C LYS A 66 12.51 3.33 -3.94
N LYS A 67 12.83 4.14 -4.96
CA LYS A 67 13.74 5.30 -4.82
C LYS A 67 13.18 6.35 -3.87
N ASN A 68 11.92 6.75 -4.02
CA ASN A 68 11.29 7.78 -3.20
C ASN A 68 11.25 7.36 -1.73
N LEU A 69 10.80 6.14 -1.45
CA LEU A 69 10.71 5.61 -0.09
C LEU A 69 12.09 5.43 0.56
N PHE A 70 13.10 5.05 -0.22
CA PHE A 70 14.49 5.01 0.25
C PHE A 70 14.99 6.41 0.65
N LEU A 71 14.78 7.42 -0.21
CA LEU A 71 15.20 8.80 0.08
C LEU A 71 14.46 9.41 1.28
N SER A 72 13.22 9.00 1.51
CA SER A 72 12.42 9.39 2.67
C SER A 72 12.69 8.56 3.93
N ASN A 73 13.66 7.64 3.90
CA ASN A 73 14.02 6.76 5.03
C ASN A 73 12.82 5.93 5.56
N SER A 74 11.90 5.55 4.67
CA SER A 74 10.75 4.70 4.99
C SER A 74 11.19 3.25 5.22
N LYS A 75 10.50 2.55 6.11
CA LYS A 75 10.69 1.12 6.38
C LYS A 75 9.85 0.21 5.48
N THR A 76 9.01 0.80 4.63
CA THR A 76 8.12 0.08 3.71
C THR A 76 8.94 -0.77 2.74
N ILE A 77 8.60 -2.05 2.62
CA ILE A 77 9.26 -2.96 1.67
C ILE A 77 8.52 -2.90 0.34
N VAL A 78 9.22 -2.46 -0.71
CA VAL A 78 8.67 -2.44 -2.07
C VAL A 78 8.85 -3.79 -2.74
N LEU A 79 7.75 -4.46 -3.09
CA LEU A 79 7.74 -5.76 -3.78
C LEU A 79 7.84 -5.56 -5.30
N GLU A 80 8.38 -6.53 -6.03
CA GLU A 80 8.84 -6.31 -7.41
C GLU A 80 7.86 -6.72 -8.52
N SER A 81 6.78 -7.45 -8.23
CA SER A 81 5.94 -8.02 -9.31
C SER A 81 4.45 -8.17 -8.97
N VAL A 82 3.63 -8.42 -10.00
CA VAL A 82 2.17 -8.62 -9.88
C VAL A 82 1.83 -9.87 -9.07
N GLU A 83 2.67 -10.91 -9.12
CA GLU A 83 2.55 -12.13 -8.30
C GLU A 83 2.62 -11.81 -6.79
N SER A 84 3.16 -10.64 -6.44
CA SER A 84 3.13 -10.14 -5.07
C SER A 84 1.72 -9.87 -4.57
N LEU A 85 0.74 -9.64 -5.45
CA LEU A 85 -0.66 -9.41 -5.04
C LEU A 85 -1.28 -10.65 -4.40
N ASP A 86 -1.11 -11.81 -5.03
CA ASP A 86 -1.63 -13.07 -4.51
C ASP A 86 -0.97 -13.41 -3.17
N TRP A 87 0.34 -13.18 -3.08
CA TRP A 87 1.09 -13.35 -1.83
C TRP A 87 0.61 -12.39 -0.74
N LEU A 88 0.37 -11.12 -1.05
CA LEU A 88 -0.15 -10.13 -0.11
C LEU A 88 -1.56 -10.47 0.36
N ALA A 89 -2.44 -10.88 -0.56
CA ALA A 89 -3.82 -11.24 -0.25
C ALA A 89 -3.90 -12.52 0.60
N SER A 90 -2.98 -13.46 0.40
CA SER A 90 -2.88 -14.71 1.17
C SER A 90 -1.97 -14.64 2.40
N HIS A 91 -1.33 -13.48 2.65
CA HIS A 91 -0.37 -13.33 3.73
C HIS A 91 -1.04 -13.54 5.10
N ILE A 92 -0.35 -14.23 6.01
CA ILE A 92 -0.88 -14.57 7.35
C ILE A 92 -1.29 -13.34 8.18
N ASP A 93 -0.59 -12.23 7.98
CA ASP A 93 -0.88 -10.96 8.65
C ASP A 93 -1.99 -10.15 7.96
N THR A 94 -2.49 -10.54 6.77
CA THR A 94 -3.60 -9.83 6.10
C THR A 94 -4.93 -10.30 6.67
N SER A 95 -5.68 -9.39 7.30
CA SER A 95 -7.01 -9.69 7.87
C SER A 95 -8.13 -9.39 6.89
N THR A 96 -8.00 -8.33 6.08
CA THR A 96 -9.02 -7.91 5.12
C THR A 96 -8.38 -7.35 3.87
N VAL A 97 -8.98 -7.67 2.72
CA VAL A 97 -8.60 -7.15 1.40
C VAL A 97 -9.69 -6.21 0.90
N ILE A 98 -9.32 -4.98 0.58
CA ILE A 98 -10.17 -4.04 -0.15
C ILE A 98 -9.74 -4.08 -1.62
N SER A 99 -10.63 -4.53 -2.50
CA SER A 99 -10.44 -4.53 -3.95
C SER A 99 -11.01 -3.25 -4.56
N ALA A 100 -10.16 -2.29 -4.89
CA ALA A 100 -10.51 -0.94 -5.34
C ALA A 100 -10.01 -0.58 -6.74
#